data_AF-F7JJ13-F1
#
_entry.id   AF-F7JJ13-F1
#
_cell.length_a   1.000
_cell.length_b   1.000
_cell.length_c   1.000
_cell.angle_alpha   90.00
_cell.angle_beta   90.00
_cell.angle_gamma   90.00
#
_symmetry.space_group_name_H-M   'P 1'
#
loop_
_entity.id
_entity.type
_entity.pdbx_description
1 polymer ?
#
loop_
_entity_poly.entity_id
_entity_poly.type
_entity_poly.pdbx_seq_one_letter_code
_entity_poly.pdbx_strand_id
1 'polypeptide(L)'
;MTVNINGLDIVSADSRNYPERPMKYGVIVYQGALTIYNFNPEEGSEIKVYAQNISLGRKHAPVIGSGIFISGFNDEAGKIFIEKLTTNEIYSNGMIPTGQPNLITGAVFIAYGVYAKEIISNGAITTYGTNDMVLDVWGTVDHWITKKKIMSFGPSGIGFVNFGHVKTFKAEDSIETYGMGARGFNQYDGTIQDATFKSIKTVGDGSIGMQFSKPVGRITIQESVITEGSSGETLVKGIIKVLKADAISVLDGGILEELNILGDLVTKGEDVVAYHVNGGLVKAMYLKGKIMVHGKKSKAVLVEKNGKTDLSELKEYI
;
A
#
# COMPACT_ATOMS: atom_id res chain seq x y z
N MET A 1 24.04 -17.18 3.46
CA MET A 1 23.15 -18.24 4.02
C MET A 1 21.96 -18.44 3.08
N THR A 2 21.35 -19.63 3.04
CA THR A 2 20.10 -19.86 2.28
C THR A 2 19.00 -20.35 3.21
N VAL A 3 17.81 -19.74 3.13
CA VAL A 3 16.60 -20.10 3.87
C VAL A 3 15.58 -20.66 2.87
N ASN A 4 15.19 -21.92 3.05
CA ASN A 4 14.16 -22.58 2.26
C ASN A 4 12.96 -22.92 3.16
N ILE A 5 11.78 -22.40 2.83
CA ILE A 5 10.54 -22.63 3.58
C ILE A 5 9.47 -23.07 2.59
N ASN A 6 8.77 -24.16 2.86
CA ASN A 6 7.65 -24.59 2.05
C ASN A 6 6.50 -25.09 2.94
N GLY A 7 5.29 -24.59 2.71
CA GLY A 7 4.08 -25.03 3.40
C GLY A 7 4.03 -24.66 4.88
N LEU A 8 4.72 -23.58 5.28
CA LEU A 8 4.66 -23.08 6.65
C LEU A 8 3.27 -22.47 6.91
N ASP A 9 2.61 -22.94 7.96
CA ASP A 9 1.34 -22.42 8.45
C ASP A 9 1.49 -22.01 9.91
N ILE A 10 1.43 -20.70 10.17
CA ILE A 10 1.48 -20.16 11.53
C ILE A 10 0.05 -19.81 11.95
N VAL A 11 -0.54 -20.67 12.79
CA VAL A 11 -1.93 -20.51 13.24
C VAL A 11 -2.09 -19.30 14.16
N SER A 12 -1.11 -19.03 15.02
CA SER A 12 -1.13 -17.94 16.00
C SER A 12 0.29 -17.50 16.36
N ALA A 13 0.48 -16.20 16.56
CA ALA A 13 1.72 -15.61 17.09
C ALA A 13 1.40 -14.25 17.74
N ASP A 14 2.26 -13.79 18.64
CA ASP A 14 2.30 -12.39 19.10
C ASP A 14 3.75 -11.88 19.01
N SER A 15 4.03 -11.06 18.01
CA SER A 15 5.37 -10.54 17.71
C SER A 15 5.60 -9.13 18.25
N ARG A 16 4.69 -8.58 19.08
CA ARG A 16 4.83 -7.20 19.57
C ARG A 16 5.98 -7.02 20.55
N ASN A 17 6.40 -8.09 21.23
CA ASN A 17 7.39 -8.03 22.28
C ASN A 17 8.84 -8.05 21.77
N TYR A 18 9.08 -8.19 20.46
CA TYR A 18 10.44 -8.13 19.92
C TYR A 18 11.01 -6.70 20.04
N PRO A 19 12.21 -6.54 20.64
CA PRO A 19 12.79 -5.23 20.91
C PRO A 19 13.42 -4.60 19.67
N GLU A 20 14.01 -5.39 18.77
CA GLU A 20 14.59 -4.89 17.53
C GLU A 20 13.48 -4.50 16.57
N ARG A 21 13.41 -3.22 16.21
CA ARG A 21 12.37 -2.70 15.32
C ARG A 21 13.00 -1.74 14.32
N PRO A 22 12.90 -2.01 13.02
CA PRO A 22 13.30 -1.05 12.01
C PRO A 22 12.62 0.30 12.20
N MET A 23 13.37 1.36 11.93
CA MET A 23 12.88 2.72 11.92
C MET A 23 13.27 3.40 10.61
N LYS A 24 12.30 3.94 9.89
CA LYS A 24 12.50 4.76 8.69
C LYS A 24 11.26 5.64 8.49
N TYR A 25 11.39 6.74 7.76
CA TYR A 25 10.26 7.62 7.41
C TYR A 25 9.42 8.14 8.60
N GLY A 26 10.04 8.28 9.78
CA GLY A 26 9.36 8.75 11.00
C GLY A 26 8.47 7.69 11.68
N VAL A 27 8.57 6.42 11.27
CA VAL A 27 7.81 5.30 11.85
C VAL A 27 8.73 4.16 12.30
N ILE A 28 8.23 3.38 13.25
CA ILE A 28 8.80 2.14 13.79
C ILE A 28 7.88 1.00 13.38
N VAL A 29 8.44 -0.16 13.07
CA VAL A 29 7.68 -1.33 12.59
C VAL A 29 7.73 -2.47 13.60
N TYR A 30 6.57 -3.06 13.94
CA TYR A 30 6.57 -4.35 14.64
C TYR A 30 7.07 -5.47 13.74
N GLN A 31 7.89 -6.37 14.29
CA GLN A 31 8.27 -7.61 13.60
C GLN A 31 7.05 -8.49 13.32
N GLY A 32 7.27 -9.52 12.50
CA GLY A 32 6.22 -10.40 12.00
C GLY A 32 6.18 -11.78 12.66
N ALA A 33 5.02 -12.43 12.59
CA ALA A 33 4.85 -13.85 12.91
C ALA A 33 5.86 -14.73 12.17
N LEU A 34 6.11 -14.43 10.89
CA LEU A 34 7.29 -14.93 10.18
C LEU A 34 8.27 -13.77 10.01
N THR A 35 9.42 -13.86 10.68
CA THR A 35 10.49 -12.88 10.56
C THR A 35 11.74 -13.50 9.94
N ILE A 36 12.22 -12.87 8.85
CA ILE A 36 13.55 -13.14 8.28
C ILE A 36 14.32 -11.84 8.34
N TYR A 37 15.20 -11.72 9.33
CA TYR A 37 15.97 -10.50 9.57
C TYR A 37 17.47 -10.82 9.52
N ASN A 38 18.16 -10.33 8.49
CA ASN A 38 19.62 -10.33 8.46
C ASN A 38 20.14 -9.17 9.32
N PHE A 39 20.31 -9.44 10.62
CA PHE A 39 20.78 -8.46 11.59
C PHE A 39 22.32 -8.42 11.71
N ASN A 40 23.05 -8.90 10.69
CA ASN A 40 24.50 -8.79 10.63
C ASN A 40 24.91 -7.56 9.81
N PRO A 41 25.57 -6.55 10.41
CA PRO A 41 26.02 -5.34 9.72
C PRO A 41 27.25 -5.54 8.82
N GLU A 42 27.87 -6.72 8.82
CA GLU A 42 29.07 -6.97 8.03
C GLU A 42 28.81 -6.83 6.51
N GLU A 43 29.75 -6.16 5.84
CA GLU A 43 29.76 -6.03 4.39
C GLU A 43 29.80 -7.41 3.73
N GLY A 44 28.96 -7.61 2.70
CA GLY A 44 28.83 -8.91 2.03
C GLY A 44 27.97 -9.94 2.76
N SER A 45 27.46 -9.64 3.97
CA SER A 45 26.47 -10.49 4.63
C SER A 45 25.19 -10.56 3.79
N GLU A 46 24.80 -11.77 3.39
CA GLU A 46 23.62 -12.02 2.56
C GLU A 46 22.85 -13.27 3.00
N ILE A 47 21.52 -13.14 3.04
CA ILE A 47 20.58 -14.26 3.14
C ILE A 47 19.81 -14.39 1.83
N LYS A 48 19.88 -15.57 1.20
CA LYS A 48 19.02 -15.94 0.07
C LYS A 48 17.78 -16.63 0.60
N VAL A 49 16.60 -16.25 0.11
CA VAL A 49 15.31 -16.75 0.60
C VAL A 49 14.52 -17.34 -0.56
N TYR A 50 14.01 -18.55 -0.31
CA TYR A 50 12.99 -19.20 -1.12
C TYR A 50 11.89 -19.68 -0.19
N ALA A 51 10.75 -18.98 -0.20
CA ALA A 51 9.64 -19.24 0.71
C ALA A 51 8.36 -19.47 -0.09
N GLN A 52 7.68 -20.59 0.13
CA GLN A 52 6.51 -20.97 -0.65
C GLN A 52 5.36 -21.43 0.24
N ASN A 53 4.15 -21.14 -0.21
CA ASN A 53 2.90 -21.60 0.37
C ASN A 53 2.77 -21.21 1.85
N ILE A 54 3.20 -19.99 2.18
CA ILE A 54 3.18 -19.46 3.55
C ILE A 54 1.76 -19.00 3.90
N SER A 55 1.24 -19.46 5.04
CA SER A 55 -0.08 -19.08 5.55
C SER A 55 0.05 -18.57 6.99
N LEU A 56 -0.66 -17.50 7.35
CA LEU A 56 -0.57 -16.90 8.68
C LEU A 56 -1.95 -16.52 9.22
N GLY A 57 -2.25 -16.89 10.46
CA GLY A 57 -3.50 -16.56 11.14
C GLY A 57 -4.73 -17.18 10.47
N ARG A 58 -5.90 -16.82 10.98
CA ARG A 58 -7.21 -17.21 10.41
C ARG A 58 -8.14 -16.01 10.40
N LYS A 59 -9.17 -16.09 9.56
CA LYS A 59 -10.31 -15.17 9.63
C LYS A 59 -10.87 -15.19 11.06
N HIS A 60 -10.94 -14.03 11.71
CA HIS A 60 -11.32 -13.85 13.13
C HIS A 60 -10.31 -14.32 14.19
N ALA A 61 -9.16 -14.87 13.80
CA ALA A 61 -8.05 -15.17 14.70
C ALA A 61 -6.71 -14.81 14.00
N PRO A 62 -6.46 -13.52 13.75
CA PRO A 62 -5.22 -13.06 13.11
C PRO A 62 -4.00 -13.29 14.02
N VAL A 63 -2.81 -13.35 13.42
CA VAL A 63 -1.57 -13.19 14.19
C VAL A 63 -1.48 -11.76 14.72
N ILE A 64 -0.83 -11.58 15.88
CA ILE A 64 -0.69 -10.30 16.54
C ILE A 64 0.68 -9.69 16.23
N GLY A 65 0.70 -8.43 15.80
CA GLY A 65 1.87 -7.77 15.20
C GLY A 65 1.82 -7.82 13.67
N SER A 66 2.98 -7.74 13.01
CA SER A 66 3.06 -7.92 11.55
C SER A 66 2.84 -9.40 11.16
N GLY A 67 2.51 -9.64 9.89
CA GLY A 67 2.43 -10.99 9.32
C GLY A 67 3.81 -11.51 8.94
N ILE A 68 4.17 -11.38 7.66
CA ILE A 68 5.50 -11.65 7.14
C ILE A 68 6.32 -10.36 7.22
N PHE A 69 7.46 -10.42 7.88
CA PHE A 69 8.40 -9.31 8.00
C PHE A 69 9.78 -9.75 7.54
N ILE A 70 10.33 -9.07 6.53
CA ILE A 70 11.64 -9.38 5.98
C ILE A 70 12.46 -8.10 5.92
N SER A 71 13.66 -8.12 6.51
CA SER A 71 14.53 -6.94 6.60
C SER A 71 16.00 -7.31 6.51
N GLY A 72 16.76 -6.52 5.77
CA GLY A 72 18.20 -6.46 5.95
C GLY A 72 18.59 -5.61 7.15
N PHE A 73 19.90 -5.45 7.43
CA PHE A 73 20.38 -4.65 8.55
C PHE A 73 20.12 -3.15 8.35
N ASN A 74 20.38 -2.66 7.14
CA ASN A 74 20.03 -1.32 6.65
C ASN A 74 19.97 -1.33 5.10
N ASP A 75 19.94 -0.16 4.46
CA ASP A 75 19.91 -0.06 2.99
C ASP A 75 21.20 -0.52 2.29
N GLU A 76 22.30 -0.75 2.99
CA GLU A 76 23.65 -1.01 2.44
C GLU A 76 24.27 -2.34 2.90
N ALA A 77 23.89 -2.86 4.07
CA ALA A 77 24.48 -4.04 4.72
C ALA A 77 23.42 -5.05 5.17
N GLY A 78 23.87 -6.28 5.46
CA GLY A 78 23.00 -7.38 5.87
C GLY A 78 21.90 -7.63 4.86
N LYS A 79 22.24 -7.88 3.60
CA LYS A 79 21.28 -7.97 2.50
C LYS A 79 20.40 -9.21 2.61
N ILE A 80 19.19 -9.10 2.07
CA ILE A 80 18.33 -10.24 1.80
C ILE A 80 17.94 -10.25 0.33
N PHE A 81 18.13 -11.40 -0.31
CA PHE A 81 17.71 -11.67 -1.68
C PHE A 81 16.60 -12.72 -1.67
N ILE A 82 15.38 -12.33 -2.04
CA ILE A 82 14.24 -13.24 -2.16
C ILE A 82 14.11 -13.64 -3.63
N GLU A 83 14.44 -14.90 -3.94
CA GLU A 83 14.24 -15.43 -5.30
C GLU A 83 12.75 -15.62 -5.58
N LYS A 84 12.00 -16.13 -4.60
CA LYS A 84 10.56 -16.31 -4.67
C LYS A 84 9.92 -16.34 -3.28
N LEU A 85 8.84 -15.57 -3.11
CA LEU A 85 7.94 -15.66 -1.96
C LEU A 85 6.53 -15.97 -2.46
N THR A 86 5.91 -17.07 -2.03
CA THR A 86 4.48 -17.31 -2.27
C THR A 86 3.70 -17.44 -0.98
N THR A 87 2.53 -16.81 -0.93
CA THR A 87 1.64 -16.84 0.24
C THR A 87 0.29 -17.44 -0.14
N ASN A 88 -0.35 -18.10 0.81
CA ASN A 88 -1.78 -18.37 0.79
C ASN A 88 -2.48 -17.23 1.55
N GLU A 89 -3.42 -17.55 2.43
CA GLU A 89 -4.10 -16.55 3.23
C GLU A 89 -3.22 -16.01 4.36
N ILE A 90 -3.30 -14.70 4.59
CA ILE A 90 -2.61 -14.01 5.69
C ILE A 90 -3.62 -13.12 6.41
N TYR A 91 -3.69 -13.27 7.73
CA TYR A 91 -4.52 -12.47 8.61
C TYR A 91 -3.65 -11.92 9.75
N SER A 92 -3.46 -10.61 9.82
CA SER A 92 -2.69 -9.96 10.89
C SER A 92 -3.44 -8.81 11.56
N ASN A 93 -3.11 -8.55 12.81
CA ASN A 93 -3.61 -7.42 13.57
C ASN A 93 -2.46 -6.86 14.41
N GLY A 94 -2.01 -5.64 14.09
CA GLY A 94 -0.91 -5.02 14.79
C GLY A 94 -1.17 -4.78 16.27
N MET A 95 -2.45 -4.68 16.69
CA MET A 95 -2.85 -4.33 18.05
C MET A 95 -2.12 -3.08 18.56
N ILE A 96 -1.90 -2.11 17.67
CA ILE A 96 -1.25 -0.83 17.97
C ILE A 96 -2.19 -0.02 18.87
N PRO A 97 -1.74 0.43 20.05
CA PRO A 97 -2.54 1.29 20.91
C PRO A 97 -2.91 2.62 20.23
N THR A 98 -4.10 3.14 20.53
CA THR A 98 -4.50 4.48 20.10
C THR A 98 -3.49 5.54 20.55
N GLY A 99 -3.23 6.53 19.70
CA GLY A 99 -2.29 7.61 20.01
C GLY A 99 -0.82 7.28 19.77
N GLN A 100 -0.51 6.17 19.06
CA GLN A 100 0.85 5.80 18.63
C GLN A 100 1.01 6.01 17.10
N PRO A 101 1.06 7.25 16.61
CA PRO A 101 1.10 7.54 15.18
C PRO A 101 2.41 7.11 14.50
N ASN A 102 3.50 6.98 15.26
CA ASN A 102 4.81 6.59 14.77
C ASN A 102 5.02 5.07 14.75
N LEU A 103 3.99 4.26 14.99
CA LEU A 103 4.08 2.81 15.01
C LEU A 103 3.16 2.21 13.95
N ILE A 104 3.70 1.28 13.16
CA ILE A 104 2.99 0.62 12.06
C ILE A 104 3.24 -0.89 12.07
N THR A 105 2.40 -1.65 11.36
CA THR A 105 2.64 -3.05 11.03
C THR A 105 2.37 -3.33 9.55
N GLY A 106 2.78 -4.51 9.07
CA GLY A 106 2.54 -4.99 7.71
C GLY A 106 2.03 -6.42 7.70
N ALA A 107 1.00 -6.78 6.91
CA ALA A 107 0.69 -8.19 6.69
C ALA A 107 1.80 -8.87 5.87
N VAL A 108 2.34 -8.18 4.86
CA VAL A 108 3.61 -8.51 4.18
C VAL A 108 4.46 -7.26 4.08
N PHE A 109 5.58 -7.24 4.80
CA PHE A 109 6.48 -6.11 4.90
C PHE A 109 7.85 -6.45 4.30
N ILE A 110 8.21 -5.77 3.20
CA ILE A 110 9.51 -5.85 2.54
C ILE A 110 10.32 -4.62 2.93
N ALA A 111 11.09 -4.72 4.01
CA ALA A 111 11.81 -3.59 4.60
C ALA A 111 13.13 -3.27 3.84
N TYR A 112 13.95 -2.38 4.41
CA TYR A 112 15.23 -1.98 3.82
C TYR A 112 16.21 -3.15 3.65
N GLY A 113 17.15 -3.01 2.72
CA GLY A 113 18.15 -4.04 2.46
C GLY A 113 17.62 -5.32 1.81
N VAL A 114 16.33 -5.36 1.46
CA VAL A 114 15.69 -6.49 0.77
C VAL A 114 15.57 -6.20 -0.72
N TYR A 115 15.98 -7.16 -1.54
CA TYR A 115 15.62 -7.27 -2.94
C TYR A 115 14.77 -8.53 -3.13
N ALA A 116 13.58 -8.39 -3.72
CA ALA A 116 12.70 -9.49 -4.04
C ALA A 116 12.47 -9.59 -5.55
N LYS A 117 12.82 -10.74 -6.13
CA LYS A 117 12.61 -11.00 -7.54
C LYS A 117 11.14 -11.26 -7.86
N GLU A 118 10.48 -12.11 -7.08
CA GLU A 118 9.08 -12.48 -7.31
C GLU A 118 8.33 -12.72 -5.99
N ILE A 119 7.19 -12.05 -5.83
CA ILE A 119 6.23 -12.26 -4.75
C ILE A 119 4.87 -12.61 -5.38
N ILE A 120 4.27 -13.72 -4.97
CA ILE A 120 2.94 -14.15 -5.42
C ILE A 120 2.05 -14.41 -4.21
N SER A 121 1.07 -13.56 -4.01
CA SER A 121 0.03 -13.75 -3.00
C SER A 121 -1.15 -14.49 -3.62
N ASN A 122 -1.23 -15.81 -3.39
CA ASN A 122 -2.29 -16.66 -3.96
C ASN A 122 -3.61 -16.56 -3.18
N GLY A 123 -3.54 -16.32 -1.87
CA GLY A 123 -4.70 -16.15 -0.99
C GLY A 123 -4.98 -14.69 -0.68
N ALA A 124 -6.10 -14.45 0.02
CA ALA A 124 -6.45 -13.12 0.50
C ALA A 124 -5.49 -12.67 1.62
N ILE A 125 -5.20 -11.38 1.68
CA ILE A 125 -4.37 -10.78 2.72
C ILE A 125 -5.19 -9.72 3.44
N THR A 126 -5.32 -9.84 4.76
CA THR A 126 -6.20 -9.01 5.57
C THR A 126 -5.49 -8.45 6.79
N THR A 127 -5.63 -7.14 7.02
CA THR A 127 -5.26 -6.50 8.28
C THR A 127 -6.46 -5.94 9.03
N TYR A 128 -6.37 -5.88 10.36
CA TYR A 128 -7.47 -5.46 11.23
C TYR A 128 -7.15 -4.26 12.13
N GLY A 129 -5.87 -4.00 12.42
CA GLY A 129 -5.43 -3.01 13.40
C GLY A 129 -5.19 -1.62 12.82
N THR A 130 -5.19 -0.62 13.70
CA THR A 130 -4.83 0.76 13.38
C THR A 130 -3.40 0.84 12.83
N ASN A 131 -3.18 1.61 11.77
CA ASN A 131 -1.89 1.76 11.09
C ASN A 131 -1.29 0.43 10.60
N ASP A 132 -2.15 -0.56 10.34
CA ASP A 132 -1.72 -1.80 9.70
C ASP A 132 -1.75 -1.62 8.18
N MET A 133 -0.56 -1.60 7.59
CA MET A 133 -0.39 -1.71 6.15
C MET A 133 -0.65 -3.16 5.75
N VAL A 134 -1.34 -3.39 4.64
CA VAL A 134 -1.50 -4.76 4.16
C VAL A 134 -0.21 -5.18 3.43
N LEU A 135 0.19 -4.40 2.43
CA LEU A 135 1.44 -4.58 1.69
C LEU A 135 2.30 -3.31 1.85
N ASP A 136 3.52 -3.45 2.37
CA ASP A 136 4.45 -2.33 2.55
C ASP A 136 5.84 -2.67 1.97
N VAL A 137 6.35 -1.77 1.13
CA VAL A 137 7.65 -1.92 0.45
C VAL A 137 8.53 -0.73 0.75
N TRP A 138 9.64 -0.97 1.45
CA TRP A 138 10.75 -0.04 1.60
C TRP A 138 11.97 -0.47 0.78
N GLY A 139 12.11 -1.76 0.49
CA GLY A 139 13.18 -2.33 -0.33
C GLY A 139 12.89 -2.28 -1.84
N THR A 140 13.38 -3.27 -2.57
CA THR A 140 13.19 -3.40 -4.02
C THR A 140 12.41 -4.67 -4.35
N VAL A 141 11.41 -4.57 -5.23
CA VAL A 141 10.60 -5.69 -5.70
C VAL A 141 10.47 -5.64 -7.23
N ASP A 142 10.92 -6.67 -7.92
CA ASP A 142 10.77 -6.75 -9.38
C ASP A 142 9.32 -7.08 -9.76
N HIS A 143 8.76 -8.14 -9.18
CA HIS A 143 7.42 -8.61 -9.54
C HIS A 143 6.60 -8.95 -8.30
N TRP A 144 5.46 -8.29 -8.11
CA TRP A 144 4.47 -8.68 -7.10
C TRP A 144 3.08 -8.84 -7.71
N ILE A 145 2.54 -10.05 -7.64
CA ILE A 145 1.17 -10.37 -8.06
C ILE A 145 0.32 -10.77 -6.86
N THR A 146 -0.86 -10.19 -6.73
CA THR A 146 -1.89 -10.60 -5.77
C THR A 146 -3.10 -11.14 -6.54
N LYS A 147 -3.51 -12.39 -6.25
CA LYS A 147 -4.56 -13.10 -7.00
C LYS A 147 -5.95 -12.98 -6.39
N LYS A 148 -6.01 -12.56 -5.13
CA LYS A 148 -7.22 -12.46 -4.32
C LYS A 148 -7.23 -11.12 -3.60
N LYS A 149 -8.37 -10.80 -3.01
CA LYS A 149 -8.61 -9.53 -2.35
C LYS A 149 -7.55 -9.19 -1.30
N ILE A 150 -7.19 -7.92 -1.28
CA ILE A 150 -6.37 -7.27 -0.25
C ILE A 150 -7.32 -6.41 0.59
N MET A 151 -7.34 -6.61 1.91
CA MET A 151 -8.32 -5.97 2.78
C MET A 151 -7.66 -5.33 4.00
N SER A 152 -8.11 -4.12 4.36
CA SER A 152 -7.75 -3.48 5.63
C SER A 152 -9.00 -2.95 6.34
N PHE A 153 -9.15 -3.26 7.62
CA PHE A 153 -10.29 -2.79 8.43
C PHE A 153 -9.93 -1.71 9.45
N GLY A 154 -8.64 -1.57 9.78
CA GLY A 154 -8.20 -0.66 10.81
C GLY A 154 -8.10 0.80 10.34
N PRO A 155 -8.27 1.78 11.24
CA PRO A 155 -8.04 3.20 10.94
C PRO A 155 -6.63 3.44 10.39
N SER A 156 -6.52 4.34 9.41
CA SER A 156 -5.26 4.69 8.73
C SER A 156 -4.49 3.49 8.13
N GLY A 157 -5.14 2.34 7.96
CA GLY A 157 -4.58 1.21 7.23
C GLY A 157 -4.45 1.51 5.73
N ILE A 158 -3.47 0.90 5.07
CA ILE A 158 -3.26 1.09 3.62
C ILE A 158 -3.19 -0.27 2.93
N GLY A 159 -3.96 -0.43 1.85
CA GLY A 159 -3.98 -1.67 1.06
C GLY A 159 -2.62 -1.97 0.44
N PHE A 160 -2.02 -1.01 -0.25
CA PHE A 160 -0.63 -1.11 -0.71
C PHE A 160 0.09 0.23 -0.62
N VAL A 161 1.21 0.26 0.09
CA VAL A 161 2.06 1.44 0.20
C VAL A 161 3.47 1.13 -0.29
N ASN A 162 4.03 2.05 -1.06
CA ASN A 162 5.39 1.97 -1.56
C ASN A 162 6.23 3.18 -1.14
N PHE A 163 7.37 2.88 -0.54
CA PHE A 163 8.48 3.78 -0.25
C PHE A 163 9.76 3.38 -0.99
N GLY A 164 9.80 2.19 -1.57
CA GLY A 164 10.95 1.63 -2.25
C GLY A 164 10.82 1.63 -3.77
N HIS A 165 11.41 0.62 -4.41
CA HIS A 165 11.41 0.47 -5.86
C HIS A 165 10.61 -0.76 -6.28
N VAL A 166 9.53 -0.55 -7.01
CA VAL A 166 8.72 -1.66 -7.54
C VAL A 166 8.74 -1.61 -9.06
N LYS A 167 9.20 -2.67 -9.72
CA LYS A 167 9.18 -2.71 -11.19
C LYS A 167 7.77 -3.01 -11.69
N THR A 168 7.15 -4.10 -11.24
CA THR A 168 5.76 -4.40 -11.59
C THR A 168 4.92 -4.83 -10.38
N PHE A 169 3.73 -4.25 -10.26
CA PHE A 169 2.70 -4.69 -9.34
C PHE A 169 1.42 -5.04 -10.09
N LYS A 170 0.76 -6.15 -9.72
CA LYS A 170 -0.55 -6.53 -10.26
C LYS A 170 -1.47 -7.01 -9.16
N ALA A 171 -2.59 -6.32 -8.98
CA ALA A 171 -3.73 -6.80 -8.20
C ALA A 171 -4.81 -7.34 -9.14
N GLU A 172 -4.95 -8.67 -9.19
CA GLU A 172 -5.95 -9.37 -10.03
C GLU A 172 -7.35 -9.39 -9.40
N ASP A 173 -7.46 -8.97 -8.14
CA ASP A 173 -8.72 -8.75 -7.45
C ASP A 173 -8.74 -7.38 -6.74
N SER A 174 -9.83 -7.05 -6.06
CA SER A 174 -9.98 -5.73 -5.43
C SER A 174 -9.01 -5.49 -4.26
N ILE A 175 -8.59 -4.22 -4.11
CA ILE A 175 -8.00 -3.70 -2.87
C ILE A 175 -9.09 -2.91 -2.15
N GLU A 176 -9.41 -3.31 -0.92
CA GLU A 176 -10.53 -2.74 -0.15
C GLU A 176 -10.07 -2.27 1.23
N THR A 177 -10.32 -1.01 1.58
CA THR A 177 -10.05 -0.49 2.93
C THR A 177 -11.27 0.16 3.55
N TYR A 178 -11.44 -0.03 4.86
CA TYR A 178 -12.69 0.31 5.56
C TYR A 178 -12.52 1.20 6.80
N GLY A 179 -11.28 1.48 7.21
CA GLY A 179 -10.99 2.34 8.34
C GLY A 179 -11.07 3.82 8.00
N MET A 180 -11.34 4.67 9.00
CA MET A 180 -11.18 6.12 8.87
C MET A 180 -9.74 6.47 8.46
N GLY A 181 -9.60 7.36 7.48
CA GLY A 181 -8.30 7.79 6.97
C GLY A 181 -7.51 6.69 6.23
N ALA A 182 -8.13 5.56 5.93
CA ALA A 182 -7.49 4.43 5.26
C ALA A 182 -7.29 4.69 3.76
N ARG A 183 -6.35 4.00 3.11
CA ARG A 183 -6.06 4.26 1.70
C ARG A 183 -5.95 2.99 0.87
N GLY A 184 -6.34 3.04 -0.39
CA GLY A 184 -6.20 1.91 -1.30
C GLY A 184 -4.75 1.71 -1.71
N PHE A 185 -4.17 2.74 -2.35
CA PHE A 185 -2.79 2.74 -2.81
C PHE A 185 -2.06 4.05 -2.51
N ASN A 186 -0.81 3.96 -2.06
CA ASN A 186 0.06 5.12 -1.83
C ASN A 186 1.45 4.95 -2.43
N GLN A 187 1.87 5.96 -3.20
CA GLN A 187 3.26 6.18 -3.56
C GLN A 187 3.85 7.32 -2.72
N TYR A 188 4.68 6.98 -1.71
CA TYR A 188 5.21 7.95 -0.74
C TYR A 188 6.70 8.26 -0.87
N ASP A 189 7.49 7.28 -1.30
CA ASP A 189 8.90 7.45 -1.63
C ASP A 189 9.34 6.44 -2.70
N GLY A 190 10.52 6.62 -3.28
CA GLY A 190 10.99 5.75 -4.36
C GLY A 190 10.08 5.84 -5.60
N THR A 191 9.87 4.73 -6.30
CA THR A 191 9.03 4.71 -7.52
C THR A 191 8.39 3.34 -7.78
N ILE A 192 7.32 3.34 -8.55
CA ILE A 192 6.79 2.14 -9.20
C ILE A 192 6.76 2.35 -10.72
N GLN A 193 7.33 1.40 -11.47
CA GLN A 193 7.41 1.53 -12.93
C GLN A 193 6.06 1.18 -13.59
N ASP A 194 5.47 0.04 -13.23
CA ASP A 194 4.20 -0.41 -13.79
C ASP A 194 3.30 -1.00 -12.69
N ALA A 195 2.07 -0.50 -12.57
CA ALA A 195 1.08 -1.06 -11.64
C ALA A 195 -0.27 -1.26 -12.32
N THR A 196 -0.86 -2.44 -12.16
CA THR A 196 -2.22 -2.74 -12.62
C THR A 196 -3.10 -3.14 -11.44
N PHE A 197 -4.24 -2.49 -11.32
CA PHE A 197 -5.24 -2.75 -10.29
C PHE A 197 -6.54 -3.16 -10.97
N LYS A 198 -7.16 -4.25 -10.52
CA LYS A 198 -8.52 -4.57 -10.95
C LYS A 198 -9.49 -3.46 -10.52
N SER A 199 -9.61 -3.25 -9.21
CA SER A 199 -10.41 -2.18 -8.62
C SER A 199 -9.90 -1.80 -7.24
N ILE A 200 -10.24 -0.59 -6.81
CA ILE A 200 -9.95 -0.07 -5.46
C ILE A 200 -11.26 0.41 -4.84
N LYS A 201 -11.49 0.05 -3.58
CA LYS A 201 -12.58 0.60 -2.77
C LYS A 201 -12.05 1.10 -1.44
N THR A 202 -12.39 2.33 -1.07
CA THR A 202 -12.11 2.85 0.27
C THR A 202 -13.38 3.36 0.92
N VAL A 203 -13.52 3.11 2.23
CA VAL A 203 -14.65 3.55 3.05
C VAL A 203 -14.10 4.20 4.32
N GLY A 204 -14.67 5.33 4.69
CA GLY A 204 -14.29 6.13 5.86
C GLY A 204 -13.94 7.57 5.50
N ASP A 205 -14.14 8.47 6.45
CA ASP A 205 -13.75 9.87 6.27
C ASP A 205 -12.24 10.00 6.13
N GLY A 206 -11.79 10.84 5.18
CA GLY A 206 -10.39 10.98 4.81
C GLY A 206 -9.78 9.76 4.10
N SER A 207 -10.61 8.78 3.70
CA SER A 207 -10.13 7.56 3.08
C SER A 207 -9.95 7.69 1.56
N ILE A 208 -8.71 7.73 1.10
CA ILE A 208 -8.34 8.05 -0.30
C ILE A 208 -8.17 6.78 -1.12
N GLY A 209 -8.70 6.76 -2.34
CA GLY A 209 -8.51 5.64 -3.28
C GLY A 209 -7.04 5.42 -3.62
N MET A 210 -6.42 6.37 -4.31
CA MET A 210 -4.99 6.36 -4.66
C MET A 210 -4.36 7.73 -4.43
N GLN A 211 -3.18 7.76 -3.81
CA GLN A 211 -2.43 8.98 -3.57
C GLN A 211 -0.96 8.88 -4.03
N PHE A 212 -0.50 9.90 -4.74
CA PHE A 212 0.83 9.96 -5.33
C PHE A 212 1.56 11.22 -4.88
N SER A 213 2.72 11.06 -4.23
CA SER A 213 3.61 12.19 -3.87
C SER A 213 5.03 12.03 -4.41
N LYS A 214 5.26 11.03 -5.27
CA LYS A 214 6.53 10.79 -5.97
C LYS A 214 6.29 10.30 -7.39
N PRO A 215 7.33 10.30 -8.24
CA PRO A 215 7.23 9.78 -9.60
C PRO A 215 6.83 8.30 -9.65
N VAL A 216 5.95 7.98 -10.59
CA VAL A 216 5.56 6.64 -11.00
C VAL A 216 5.48 6.59 -12.52
N GLY A 217 5.73 5.41 -13.09
CA GLY A 217 5.55 5.17 -14.51
C GLY A 217 4.06 5.07 -14.87
N ARG A 218 3.62 3.87 -15.23
CA ARG A 218 2.26 3.61 -15.69
C ARG A 218 1.40 2.99 -14.60
N ILE A 219 0.23 3.58 -14.40
CA ILE A 219 -0.83 3.07 -13.53
C ILE A 219 -2.04 2.73 -14.38
N THR A 220 -2.51 1.48 -14.29
CA THR A 220 -3.72 1.02 -14.97
C THR A 220 -4.76 0.54 -13.96
N ILE A 221 -5.95 1.11 -14.01
CA ILE A 221 -7.13 0.66 -13.26
C ILE A 221 -8.09 0.02 -14.25
N GLN A 222 -8.39 -1.26 -14.09
CA GLN A 222 -9.18 -2.04 -15.06
C GLN A 222 -10.68 -1.81 -14.93
N GLU A 223 -11.15 -1.72 -13.69
CA GLU A 223 -12.55 -1.45 -13.34
C GLU A 223 -12.59 -0.08 -12.65
N SER A 224 -12.98 0.00 -11.37
CA SER A 224 -13.27 1.26 -10.71
C SER A 224 -12.35 1.60 -9.53
N VAL A 225 -12.25 2.90 -9.25
CA VAL A 225 -11.85 3.42 -7.94
C VAL A 225 -13.08 4.04 -7.28
N ILE A 226 -13.51 3.48 -6.16
CA ILE A 226 -14.69 3.92 -5.42
C ILE A 226 -14.26 4.39 -4.04
N THR A 227 -14.61 5.62 -3.68
CA THR A 227 -14.40 6.14 -2.32
C THR A 227 -15.72 6.56 -1.67
N GLU A 228 -15.87 6.21 -0.40
CA GLU A 228 -17.06 6.53 0.41
C GLU A 228 -16.62 7.20 1.72
N GLY A 229 -16.81 8.51 1.83
CA GLY A 229 -16.38 9.32 2.98
C GLY A 229 -16.21 10.78 2.61
N SER A 230 -16.06 11.64 3.62
CA SER A 230 -15.81 13.07 3.46
C SER A 230 -14.39 13.42 3.95
N SER A 231 -14.22 14.54 4.66
CA SER A 231 -12.94 14.88 5.30
C SER A 231 -12.78 14.19 6.64
N GLY A 232 -11.60 13.65 6.92
CA GLY A 232 -11.31 12.95 8.17
C GLY A 232 -9.84 12.96 8.53
N GLU A 233 -9.57 12.60 9.79
CA GLU A 233 -8.20 12.44 10.29
C GLU A 233 -7.56 11.18 9.71
N THR A 234 -6.30 11.31 9.31
CA THR A 234 -5.50 10.23 8.75
C THR A 234 -4.04 10.40 9.11
N LEU A 235 -3.35 9.27 9.25
CA LEU A 235 -1.92 9.26 9.46
C LEU A 235 -1.15 9.40 8.13
N VAL A 236 -0.15 10.28 8.12
CA VAL A 236 0.84 10.42 7.05
C VAL A 236 2.23 10.47 7.66
N LYS A 237 3.03 9.42 7.45
CA LYS A 237 4.44 9.35 7.89
C LYS A 237 4.64 9.77 9.36
N GLY A 238 3.82 9.22 10.27
CA GLY A 238 3.91 9.52 11.71
C GLY A 238 3.16 10.78 12.18
N ILE A 239 2.47 11.50 11.30
CA ILE A 239 1.78 12.77 11.63
C ILE A 239 0.30 12.70 11.26
N ILE A 240 -0.59 13.11 12.18
CA ILE A 240 -2.03 13.22 11.93
C ILE A 240 -2.31 14.43 11.03
N LYS A 241 -3.09 14.23 9.97
CA LYS A 241 -3.55 15.26 9.04
C LYS A 241 -5.03 15.09 8.78
N VAL A 242 -5.72 16.16 8.39
CA VAL A 242 -7.08 16.09 7.85
C VAL A 242 -6.96 16.02 6.33
N LEU A 243 -7.47 14.95 5.73
CA LEU A 243 -7.54 14.78 4.28
C LEU A 243 -8.98 14.51 3.84
N LYS A 244 -9.25 14.73 2.55
CA LYS A 244 -10.52 14.42 1.89
C LYS A 244 -10.47 13.01 1.32
N ALA A 245 -11.60 12.30 1.30
CA ALA A 245 -11.75 10.97 0.71
C ALA A 245 -11.82 11.02 -0.83
N ASP A 246 -10.80 11.62 -1.44
CA ASP A 246 -10.68 11.74 -2.91
C ASP A 246 -10.41 10.36 -3.55
N ALA A 247 -10.86 10.15 -4.79
CA ALA A 247 -10.58 8.88 -5.49
C ALA A 247 -9.15 8.80 -5.98
N ILE A 248 -8.69 9.78 -6.76
CA ILE A 248 -7.30 9.92 -7.21
C ILE A 248 -6.76 11.27 -6.73
N SER A 249 -5.63 11.26 -6.01
CA SER A 249 -4.96 12.45 -5.51
C SER A 249 -3.49 12.48 -5.91
N VAL A 250 -3.11 13.41 -6.78
CA VAL A 250 -1.72 13.61 -7.22
C VAL A 250 -1.19 14.89 -6.57
N LEU A 251 -0.33 14.72 -5.56
CA LEU A 251 0.25 15.80 -4.78
C LEU A 251 1.52 16.35 -5.43
N ASP A 252 2.03 17.46 -4.90
CA ASP A 252 3.36 17.98 -5.23
C ASP A 252 4.45 16.90 -5.11
N GLY A 253 5.37 16.88 -6.08
CA GLY A 253 6.34 15.81 -6.30
C GLY A 253 5.78 14.53 -6.95
N GLY A 254 4.45 14.34 -6.98
CA GLY A 254 3.78 13.27 -7.70
C GLY A 254 3.85 13.50 -9.21
N ILE A 255 4.46 12.56 -9.94
CA ILE A 255 4.54 12.59 -11.40
C ILE A 255 4.07 11.23 -11.93
N LEU A 256 2.99 11.19 -12.69
CA LEU A 256 2.53 9.99 -13.36
C LEU A 256 2.92 10.12 -14.84
N GLU A 257 3.69 9.15 -15.35
CA GLU A 257 3.96 9.09 -16.80
C GLU A 257 2.69 8.76 -17.57
N GLU A 258 1.91 7.79 -17.10
CA GLU A 258 0.67 7.36 -17.74
C GLU A 258 -0.36 6.89 -16.70
N LEU A 259 -1.57 7.45 -16.76
CA LEU A 259 -2.71 7.03 -15.94
C LEU A 259 -3.84 6.53 -16.83
N ASN A 260 -4.09 5.23 -16.80
CA ASN A 260 -5.15 4.57 -17.55
C ASN A 260 -6.29 4.16 -16.62
N ILE A 261 -7.47 4.75 -16.82
CA ILE A 261 -8.68 4.46 -16.05
C ILE A 261 -9.69 3.83 -17.00
N LEU A 262 -9.78 2.49 -16.98
CA LEU A 262 -10.59 1.73 -17.93
C LEU A 262 -12.06 1.58 -17.51
N GLY A 263 -12.35 1.70 -16.22
CA GLY A 263 -13.72 1.82 -15.69
C GLY A 263 -13.92 3.17 -14.99
N ASP A 264 -14.65 3.20 -13.88
CA ASP A 264 -15.20 4.43 -13.33
C ASP A 264 -14.41 4.99 -12.14
N LEU A 265 -14.39 6.33 -12.00
CA LEU A 265 -14.06 6.99 -10.74
C LEU A 265 -15.35 7.39 -10.03
N VAL A 266 -15.56 6.88 -8.82
CA VAL A 266 -16.78 7.15 -8.05
C VAL A 266 -16.42 7.69 -6.67
N THR A 267 -17.01 8.84 -6.32
CA THR A 267 -16.89 9.39 -4.96
C THR A 267 -18.27 9.55 -4.33
N LYS A 268 -18.39 9.18 -3.06
CA LYS A 268 -19.60 9.35 -2.25
C LYS A 268 -19.26 10.04 -0.94
N GLY A 269 -19.58 11.32 -0.83
CA GLY A 269 -19.27 12.13 0.35
C GLY A 269 -19.30 13.61 0.02
N GLU A 270 -19.30 14.46 1.04
CA GLU A 270 -19.36 15.92 0.86
C GLU A 270 -17.97 16.52 0.64
N ASP A 271 -17.88 17.51 -0.25
CA ASP A 271 -16.66 18.30 -0.51
C ASP A 271 -15.43 17.46 -0.89
N VAL A 272 -15.62 16.38 -1.64
CA VAL A 272 -14.55 15.48 -2.15
C VAL A 272 -14.35 15.62 -3.65
N VAL A 273 -13.22 15.13 -4.15
CA VAL A 273 -12.85 15.20 -5.56
C VAL A 273 -12.55 13.81 -6.12
N ALA A 274 -13.12 13.48 -7.28
CA ALA A 274 -12.82 12.20 -7.93
C ALA A 274 -11.42 12.17 -8.56
N TYR A 275 -11.06 13.20 -9.34
CA TYR A 275 -9.73 13.36 -9.91
C TYR A 275 -9.09 14.68 -9.48
N HIS A 276 -8.13 14.60 -8.56
CA HIS A 276 -7.51 15.76 -7.93
C HIS A 276 -6.01 15.83 -8.23
N VAL A 277 -5.59 16.87 -8.95
CA VAL A 277 -4.16 17.17 -9.20
C VAL A 277 -3.78 18.44 -8.43
N ASN A 278 -3.10 18.25 -7.30
CA ASN A 278 -2.73 19.28 -6.33
C ASN A 278 -1.21 19.53 -6.34
N GLY A 279 -0.74 20.31 -7.32
CA GLY A 279 0.68 20.59 -7.53
C GLY A 279 1.48 19.48 -8.23
N GLY A 280 0.89 18.30 -8.43
CA GLY A 280 1.52 17.21 -9.18
C GLY A 280 1.39 17.31 -10.71
N LEU A 281 1.91 16.32 -11.41
CA LEU A 281 1.89 16.22 -12.88
C LEU A 281 1.38 14.85 -13.32
N VAL A 282 0.39 14.82 -14.20
CA VAL A 282 -0.02 13.63 -14.97
C VAL A 282 0.26 13.90 -16.44
N LYS A 283 1.25 13.21 -17.01
CA LYS A 283 1.72 13.51 -18.37
C LYS A 283 0.76 13.00 -19.44
N ALA A 284 0.31 11.76 -19.30
CA ALA A 284 -0.70 11.16 -20.15
C ALA A 284 -1.83 10.57 -19.29
N MET A 285 -3.06 10.84 -19.69
CA MET A 285 -4.25 10.38 -18.99
C MET A 285 -5.23 9.84 -20.02
N TYR A 286 -5.72 8.62 -19.78
CA TYR A 286 -6.74 7.97 -20.60
C TYR A 286 -7.89 7.54 -19.70
N LEU A 287 -9.10 8.00 -20.01
CA LEU A 287 -10.32 7.66 -19.30
C LEU A 287 -11.31 7.02 -20.26
N LYS A 288 -11.63 5.74 -20.04
CA LYS A 288 -12.66 5.03 -20.81
C LYS A 288 -14.02 5.00 -20.11
N GLY A 289 -14.03 4.91 -18.78
CA GLY A 289 -15.26 4.94 -17.99
C GLY A 289 -15.69 6.36 -17.67
N LYS A 290 -16.46 6.52 -16.58
CA LYS A 290 -17.07 7.80 -16.20
C LYS A 290 -16.55 8.29 -14.86
N ILE A 291 -16.65 9.60 -14.64
CA ILE A 291 -16.49 10.20 -13.32
C ILE A 291 -17.87 10.49 -12.73
N MET A 292 -18.16 9.89 -11.57
CA MET A 292 -19.43 10.02 -10.87
C MET A 292 -19.19 10.55 -9.46
N VAL A 293 -19.83 11.68 -9.14
CA VAL A 293 -19.71 12.33 -7.83
C VAL A 293 -21.07 12.41 -7.15
N HIS A 294 -21.14 11.91 -5.92
CA HIS A 294 -22.39 11.75 -5.18
C HIS A 294 -22.36 12.48 -3.83
N GLY A 295 -22.11 13.78 -3.83
CA GLY A 295 -22.25 14.60 -2.63
C GLY A 295 -22.18 16.10 -2.89
N LYS A 296 -22.61 16.87 -1.89
CA LYS A 296 -22.68 18.33 -2.00
C LYS A 296 -21.26 18.91 -2.05
N LYS A 297 -21.05 19.94 -2.86
CA LYS A 297 -19.76 20.62 -3.06
C LYS A 297 -18.64 19.75 -3.64
N SER A 298 -18.92 18.48 -3.93
CA SER A 298 -17.96 17.56 -4.52
C SER A 298 -17.73 17.90 -5.99
N LYS A 299 -16.53 17.62 -6.49
CA LYS A 299 -16.11 17.95 -7.86
C LYS A 299 -15.63 16.71 -8.58
N ALA A 300 -15.96 16.59 -9.86
CA ALA A 300 -15.42 15.50 -10.68
C ALA A 300 -13.92 15.69 -10.90
N VAL A 301 -13.50 16.91 -11.27
CA VAL A 301 -12.10 17.25 -11.51
C VAL A 301 -11.71 18.51 -10.72
N LEU A 302 -10.52 18.50 -10.11
CA LEU A 302 -9.89 19.68 -9.54
C LEU A 302 -8.39 19.68 -9.85
N VAL A 303 -7.92 20.74 -10.51
CA VAL A 303 -6.49 20.99 -10.74
C VAL A 303 -6.13 22.29 -10.05
N GLU A 304 -5.20 22.23 -9.09
CA GLU A 304 -4.82 23.38 -8.27
C GLU A 304 -3.32 23.41 -7.93
N LYS A 305 -2.87 24.52 -7.33
CA LYS A 305 -1.48 24.74 -6.89
C LYS A 305 -0.43 24.45 -7.97
N ASN A 306 -0.69 24.91 -9.19
CA ASN A 306 0.14 24.68 -10.39
C ASN A 306 0.22 23.22 -10.84
N GLY A 307 -0.73 22.38 -10.40
CA GLY A 307 -0.90 21.03 -10.92
C GLY A 307 -1.13 21.02 -12.43
N LYS A 308 -0.70 19.94 -13.09
CA LYS A 308 -0.78 19.81 -14.55
C LYS A 308 -1.28 18.42 -14.92
N THR A 309 -2.21 18.37 -15.85
CA THR A 309 -2.71 17.14 -16.46
C THR A 309 -3.18 17.44 -17.87
N ASP A 310 -3.11 16.46 -18.77
CA ASP A 310 -3.93 16.53 -19.97
C ASP A 310 -5.42 16.54 -19.55
N LEU A 311 -6.18 17.46 -20.13
CA LEU A 311 -7.61 17.65 -19.88
C LEU A 311 -8.45 17.18 -21.06
N SER A 312 -7.84 16.70 -22.15
CA SER A 312 -8.52 16.26 -23.37
C SER A 312 -9.65 15.25 -23.09
N GLU A 313 -9.37 14.24 -22.27
CA GLU A 313 -10.30 13.19 -21.81
C GLU A 313 -11.24 13.64 -20.67
N LEU A 314 -11.04 14.84 -20.12
CA LEU A 314 -11.73 15.34 -18.92
C LEU A 314 -12.67 16.51 -19.19
N LYS A 315 -12.77 16.99 -20.43
CA LYS A 315 -13.50 18.21 -20.78
C LYS A 315 -14.97 18.24 -20.33
N GLU A 316 -15.63 17.10 -20.26
CA GLU A 316 -17.03 17.00 -19.83
C GLU A 316 -17.22 17.08 -18.30
N TYR A 317 -16.13 17.06 -17.53
CA TYR A 317 -16.13 16.97 -16.06
C TYR A 317 -15.57 18.21 -15.34
N ILE A 318 -15.19 19.25 -16.08
CA ILE A 318 -14.55 20.47 -15.55
C ILE A 318 -15.58 21.59 -15.38
#